data_AF-A0A661AUZ9-F1
#
_entry.id   AF-A0A661AUZ9-F1
#
_cell.length_a   1.000
_cell.length_b   1.000
_cell.length_c   1.000
_cell.angle_alpha   90.00
_cell.angle_beta   90.00
_cell.angle_gamma   90.00
#
_symmetry.space_group_name_H-M   'P 1'
#
loop_
_entity.id
_entity.type
_entity.pdbx_description
1 polymer ?
#
loop_
_entity_poly.entity_id
_entity_poly.type
_entity_poly.pdbx_seq_one_letter_code
_entity_poly.pdbx_strand_id
1 'polypeptide(L)'
;MKKIILLYDRGEYGKVVTLARRTLFDRDYDKGEEIPIRTYLAFSLVALERNEEAKDVFLQILSMAPDYYLDPDFVSPKIIQVFREAQKEYFASLKEKEEKEPIPPPSWKDYLIPGRYQKNYGNKKRGEFLRTGAVISAGGLALSHLLYLYTHNLYLSKKDPEEVIRYYNYYNYSYKTRRFFFDLVLLFWMYNAFDLLTGGKE
;
A
#
# COMPACT_ATOMS: atom_id res chain seq x y z
N MET A 1 -23.11 -26.15 18.25
CA MET A 1 -23.81 -26.06 16.93
C MET A 1 -25.15 -26.81 16.75
N LYS A 2 -25.23 -28.15 16.88
CA LYS A 2 -26.36 -28.99 16.39
C LYS A 2 -27.79 -28.48 16.71
N LYS A 3 -28.01 -27.99 17.92
CA LYS A 3 -29.32 -27.47 18.37
C LYS A 3 -29.75 -26.19 17.64
N ILE A 4 -28.80 -25.34 17.26
CA ILE A 4 -29.05 -24.10 16.52
C ILE A 4 -29.58 -24.43 15.12
N ILE A 5 -28.91 -25.36 14.41
CA ILE A 5 -29.34 -25.85 13.10
C ILE A 5 -30.76 -26.43 13.18
N LEU A 6 -31.01 -27.33 14.14
CA LEU A 6 -32.32 -27.95 14.31
C LEU A 6 -33.45 -26.93 14.53
N LEU A 7 -33.19 -25.86 15.30
CA LEU A 7 -34.16 -24.80 15.52
C LEU A 7 -34.37 -23.96 14.25
N TYR A 8 -33.30 -23.68 13.51
CA TYR A 8 -33.38 -22.96 12.24
C TYR A 8 -34.21 -23.71 11.20
N ASP A 9 -33.96 -25.02 11.03
CA ASP A 9 -34.68 -25.87 10.08
C ASP A 9 -36.16 -26.01 10.42
N ARG A 10 -36.53 -25.83 11.70
CA ARG A 10 -37.92 -25.79 12.18
C ARG A 10 -38.59 -24.42 12.05
N GLY A 11 -37.89 -23.41 11.54
CA GLY A 11 -38.38 -22.04 11.44
C GLY A 11 -38.46 -21.30 12.79
N GLU A 12 -37.83 -21.83 13.83
CA GLU A 12 -37.87 -21.28 15.20
C GLU A 12 -36.82 -20.17 15.38
N TYR A 13 -36.83 -19.19 14.47
CA TYR A 13 -35.78 -18.16 14.34
C TYR A 13 -35.56 -17.36 15.63
N GLY A 14 -36.62 -17.06 16.40
CA GLY A 14 -36.49 -16.36 17.68
C GLY A 14 -35.69 -17.17 18.72
N LYS A 15 -35.87 -18.49 18.74
CA LYS A 15 -35.10 -19.40 19.61
C LYS A 15 -33.66 -19.52 19.11
N VAL A 16 -33.42 -19.50 17.80
CA VAL A 16 -32.08 -19.46 17.22
C VAL A 16 -31.33 -18.21 17.69
N VAL A 17 -31.93 -17.03 17.57
CA VAL A 17 -31.31 -15.77 17.99
C VAL A 17 -30.91 -15.82 19.47
N THR A 18 -31.81 -16.28 20.33
CA THR A 18 -31.57 -16.38 21.77
C THR A 18 -30.45 -17.36 22.10
N LEU A 19 -30.51 -18.56 21.52
CA LEU A 19 -29.53 -19.61 21.78
C LEU A 19 -28.15 -19.25 21.20
N ALA A 20 -28.09 -18.72 19.98
CA ALA A 20 -26.84 -18.34 19.34
C ALA A 20 -26.15 -17.19 20.10
N ARG A 21 -26.89 -16.16 20.50
CA ARG A 21 -26.33 -15.06 21.32
C ARG A 21 -25.78 -15.56 22.65
N ARG A 22 -26.53 -16.42 23.34
CA ARG A 22 -26.08 -17.01 24.60
C ARG A 22 -24.81 -17.86 24.39
N THR A 23 -24.80 -18.71 23.36
CA THR A 23 -23.64 -19.55 23.03
C THR A 23 -22.41 -18.69 22.77
N LEU A 24 -22.56 -17.63 21.96
CA LEU A 24 -21.47 -16.69 21.64
C LEU A 24 -20.99 -15.92 22.88
N PHE A 25 -21.90 -15.54 23.78
CA PHE A 25 -21.58 -14.82 25.01
C PHE A 25 -20.86 -15.70 26.04
N ASP A 26 -21.39 -16.90 26.30
CA ASP A 26 -20.84 -17.86 27.26
C ASP A 26 -19.51 -18.46 26.78
N ARG A 27 -19.13 -18.25 25.50
CA ARG A 27 -17.98 -18.86 24.83
C ARG A 27 -17.98 -20.40 24.89
N ASP A 28 -19.17 -20.98 25.00
CA ASP A 28 -19.42 -22.42 25.07
C ASP A 28 -19.59 -23.00 23.66
N TYR A 29 -18.52 -22.89 22.86
CA TYR A 29 -18.46 -23.41 21.49
C TYR A 29 -17.01 -23.71 21.09
N ASP A 30 -16.82 -24.65 20.16
CA ASP A 30 -15.52 -24.82 19.52
C ASP A 30 -15.24 -23.64 18.58
N LYS A 31 -14.01 -23.13 18.56
CA LYS A 31 -13.65 -21.93 17.78
C LYS A 31 -13.99 -22.06 16.29
N GLY A 32 -13.93 -23.27 15.74
CA GLY A 32 -14.34 -23.55 14.36
C GLY A 32 -15.83 -23.36 14.09
N GLU A 33 -16.67 -23.37 15.13
CA GLU A 33 -18.12 -23.19 15.03
C GLU A 33 -18.56 -21.71 15.10
N GLU A 34 -17.66 -20.76 15.40
CA GLU A 34 -18.06 -19.37 15.63
C GLU A 34 -18.73 -18.73 14.41
N ILE A 35 -18.09 -18.84 13.25
CA ILE A 35 -18.63 -18.33 11.98
C ILE A 35 -19.97 -19.00 11.66
N PRO A 36 -20.08 -20.35 11.64
CA PRO A 36 -21.36 -21.02 11.45
C PRO A 36 -22.47 -20.56 12.42
N ILE A 37 -22.18 -20.42 13.72
CA ILE A 37 -23.16 -19.95 14.72
C ILE A 37 -23.65 -18.54 14.37
N ARG A 38 -22.72 -17.64 14.01
CA ARG A 38 -23.05 -16.26 13.60
C ARG A 38 -23.82 -16.23 12.27
N THR A 39 -23.52 -17.12 11.34
CA THR A 39 -24.26 -17.24 10.08
C THR A 39 -25.73 -17.57 10.34
N TYR A 40 -26.02 -18.59 11.16
CA TYR A 40 -27.40 -18.93 11.51
C TYR A 40 -28.09 -17.84 12.33
N LEU A 41 -27.35 -17.12 13.19
CA LEU A 41 -27.86 -15.95 13.89
C LEU A 41 -28.28 -14.85 12.91
N ALA A 42 -27.42 -14.48 11.95
CA ALA A 42 -27.70 -13.47 10.95
C ALA A 42 -28.88 -13.87 10.06
N PHE A 43 -28.92 -15.12 9.59
CA PHE A 43 -30.03 -15.64 8.78
C PHE A 43 -31.36 -15.56 9.52
N SER A 44 -31.37 -15.94 10.80
CA SER A 44 -32.55 -15.87 11.66
C SER A 44 -32.99 -14.42 11.91
N LEU A 45 -32.05 -13.49 12.06
CA LEU A 45 -32.36 -12.07 12.19
C LEU A 45 -33.01 -11.50 10.92
N VAL A 46 -32.51 -11.86 9.73
CA VAL A 46 -33.13 -11.47 8.45
C VAL A 46 -34.55 -12.06 8.30
N ALA A 47 -34.73 -13.33 8.69
CA ALA A 47 -36.04 -13.98 8.67
C ALA A 47 -37.05 -13.30 9.61
N LEU A 48 -36.57 -12.71 10.71
CA LEU A 48 -37.35 -11.91 11.66
C LEU A 48 -37.42 -10.41 11.29
N GLU A 49 -36.98 -10.03 10.09
CA GLU A 49 -36.96 -8.64 9.59
C GLU A 49 -36.08 -7.67 10.37
N ARG A 50 -35.15 -8.19 11.18
CA ARG A 50 -34.17 -7.43 11.97
C ARG A 50 -32.88 -7.25 11.17
N ASN A 51 -33.00 -6.62 10.00
CA ASN A 51 -31.93 -6.54 9.01
C ASN A 51 -30.69 -5.79 9.52
N GLU A 52 -30.86 -4.69 10.25
CA GLU A 52 -29.73 -3.94 10.82
C GLU A 52 -28.91 -4.79 11.79
N GLU A 53 -29.57 -5.53 12.67
CA GLU A 53 -28.87 -6.43 13.59
C GLU A 53 -28.21 -7.61 12.85
N ALA A 54 -28.81 -8.08 11.76
CA ALA A 54 -28.19 -9.11 10.92
C ALA A 54 -26.93 -8.56 10.23
N LYS A 55 -26.98 -7.32 9.74
CA LYS A 55 -25.84 -6.62 9.14
C LYS A 55 -24.68 -6.50 10.13
N ASP A 56 -24.95 -6.13 11.38
CA ASP A 56 -23.92 -6.07 12.44
C ASP A 56 -23.26 -7.43 12.68
N VAL A 57 -24.03 -8.52 12.65
CA VAL A 57 -23.49 -9.87 12.78
C VAL A 57 -22.66 -10.26 11.55
N PHE A 58 -23.08 -9.87 10.34
CA PHE A 58 -22.29 -10.09 9.13
C PHE A 58 -20.98 -9.29 9.12
N LEU A 59 -20.98 -8.05 9.62
CA LEU A 59 -19.75 -7.27 9.80
C LEU A 59 -18.77 -7.97 10.75
N GLN A 60 -19.28 -8.61 11.82
CA GLN A 60 -18.46 -9.43 12.72
C GLN A 60 -17.92 -10.69 12.04
N ILE A 61 -18.67 -11.29 11.12
CA ILE A 61 -18.15 -12.42 10.32
C ILE A 61 -17.02 -11.93 9.40
N LEU A 62 -17.23 -10.84 8.67
CA LEU A 62 -16.25 -10.28 7.73
C LEU A 62 -14.97 -9.79 8.42
N SER A 63 -15.05 -9.35 9.69
CA SER A 63 -13.85 -8.98 10.45
C SER A 63 -13.00 -10.19 10.88
N MET A 64 -13.59 -11.38 10.95
CA MET A 64 -12.87 -12.64 11.23
C MET A 64 -12.44 -13.36 9.96
N ALA A 65 -13.27 -13.31 8.91
CA ALA A 65 -13.05 -13.95 7.61
C ALA A 65 -13.43 -12.98 6.48
N PRO A 66 -12.51 -12.12 6.03
CA PRO A 66 -12.78 -11.10 5.01
C PRO A 66 -13.17 -11.66 3.63
N ASP A 67 -12.80 -12.91 3.35
CA ASP A 67 -13.09 -13.66 2.12
C ASP A 67 -14.38 -14.50 2.21
N TYR A 68 -15.09 -14.42 3.34
CA TYR A 68 -16.36 -15.12 3.53
C TYR A 68 -17.36 -14.72 2.44
N TYR A 69 -18.01 -15.71 1.84
CA TYR A 69 -19.05 -15.51 0.84
C TYR A 69 -20.26 -16.41 1.13
N LEU A 70 -21.43 -15.94 0.72
CA LEU A 70 -22.67 -16.70 0.76
C LEU A 70 -22.98 -17.20 -0.65
N ASP A 71 -23.30 -18.48 -0.77
CA ASP A 71 -23.70 -19.07 -2.04
C ASP A 71 -25.16 -18.69 -2.38
N PRO A 72 -25.41 -17.91 -3.45
CA PRO A 72 -26.76 -17.48 -3.83
C PRO A 72 -27.71 -18.63 -4.18
N ASP A 73 -27.19 -19.81 -4.55
CA ASP A 73 -28.02 -20.96 -4.93
C ASP A 73 -28.65 -21.63 -3.69
N PHE A 74 -28.06 -21.44 -2.51
CA PHE A 74 -28.50 -22.06 -1.25
C PHE A 74 -29.00 -21.05 -0.21
N VAL A 75 -28.91 -19.76 -0.49
CA VAL A 75 -29.25 -18.69 0.46
C VAL A 75 -30.29 -17.76 -0.15
N SER A 76 -31.29 -17.38 0.64
CA SER A 76 -32.39 -16.56 0.14
C SER A 76 -31.91 -15.19 -0.38
N PRO A 77 -32.55 -14.64 -1.44
CA PRO A 77 -32.17 -13.33 -1.99
C PRO A 77 -32.16 -12.20 -0.95
N LYS A 78 -33.07 -12.24 0.04
CA LYS A 78 -33.15 -11.26 1.13
C LYS A 78 -31.90 -11.29 2.01
N ILE A 79 -31.41 -12.49 2.37
CA ILE A 79 -30.18 -12.65 3.15
C ILE A 79 -28.98 -12.17 2.34
N ILE A 80 -28.90 -12.54 1.06
CA ILE A 80 -27.81 -12.10 0.16
C ILE A 80 -27.76 -10.58 0.09
N GLN A 81 -28.91 -9.90 0.02
CA GLN A 81 -28.96 -8.44 -0.02
C GLN A 81 -28.36 -7.83 1.26
N VAL A 82 -28.80 -8.25 2.44
CA VAL A 82 -28.28 -7.72 3.72
C VAL A 82 -26.79 -8.00 3.88
N PHE A 83 -26.33 -9.19 3.45
CA PHE A 83 -24.91 -9.51 3.46
C PHE A 83 -24.08 -8.63 2.53
N ARG A 84 -24.58 -8.32 1.33
CA ARG A 84 -23.91 -7.40 0.38
C ARG A 84 -23.84 -5.98 0.93
N GLU A 85 -24.86 -5.52 1.64
CA GLU A 85 -24.83 -4.24 2.34
C GLU A 85 -23.74 -4.22 3.42
N ALA A 86 -23.64 -5.28 4.23
CA ALA A 86 -22.55 -5.44 5.20
C ALA A 86 -21.17 -5.49 4.53
N GLN A 87 -21.00 -6.22 3.41
CA GLN A 87 -19.75 -6.23 2.65
C GLN A 87 -19.35 -4.82 2.17
N LYS A 88 -20.30 -4.09 1.59
CA LYS A 88 -20.06 -2.72 1.12
C LYS A 88 -19.60 -1.81 2.26
N GLU A 89 -20.25 -1.90 3.41
CA GLU A 89 -19.88 -1.14 4.61
C GLU A 89 -18.51 -1.53 5.16
N TYR A 90 -18.22 -2.83 5.25
CA TYR A 90 -16.94 -3.36 5.70
C TYR A 90 -15.78 -2.86 4.83
N PHE A 91 -15.87 -3.03 3.50
CA PHE A 91 -14.80 -2.59 2.60
C PHE A 91 -14.67 -1.06 2.52
N ALA A 92 -15.76 -0.32 2.67
CA ALA A 92 -15.70 1.13 2.81
C ALA A 92 -14.93 1.55 4.06
N SER A 93 -15.17 0.87 5.20
CA SER A 93 -14.47 1.15 6.45
C SER A 93 -12.97 0.84 6.40
N LEU A 94 -12.57 -0.22 5.67
CA LEU A 94 -11.17 -0.53 5.44
C LEU A 94 -10.48 0.56 4.61
N LYS A 95 -11.13 1.01 3.53
CA LYS A 95 -10.61 2.10 2.71
C LYS A 95 -10.49 3.41 3.49
N GLU A 96 -11.49 3.76 4.29
CA GLU A 96 -11.44 4.95 5.14
C GLU A 96 -10.33 4.86 6.19
N LYS A 97 -10.08 3.67 6.74
CA LYS A 97 -8.98 3.44 7.68
C LYS A 97 -7.62 3.61 7.00
N GLU A 98 -7.45 3.09 5.79
CA GLU A 98 -6.23 3.31 4.98
C GLU A 98 -5.99 4.79 4.67
N GLU A 99 -7.03 5.56 4.37
CA GLU A 99 -6.92 7.00 4.08
C GLU A 99 -6.63 7.85 5.34
N LYS A 100 -7.00 7.38 6.53
CA LYS A 100 -6.82 8.09 7.81
C LYS A 100 -5.55 7.72 8.57
N GLU A 101 -4.78 6.72 8.14
CA GLU A 101 -3.50 6.44 8.79
C GLU A 101 -2.56 7.66 8.67
N PRO A 102 -1.99 8.14 9.79
CA PRO A 102 -1.15 9.32 9.76
C PRO A 102 0.08 9.04 8.89
N ILE A 103 0.35 9.95 7.95
CA ILE A 103 1.55 9.90 7.10
C ILE A 103 2.77 9.83 8.03
N PRO A 104 3.57 8.74 7.97
CA PRO A 104 4.72 8.58 8.85
C PRO A 104 5.78 9.63 8.48
N PRO A 105 6.58 10.13 9.43
CA PRO A 105 7.65 11.06 9.10
C PRO A 105 8.72 10.39 8.21
N PRO A 106 9.46 11.16 7.38
CA PRO A 106 10.52 10.62 6.55
C PRO A 106 11.60 9.89 7.36
N SER A 107 11.98 8.69 6.92
CA SER A 107 13.10 7.94 7.47
C SER A 107 14.42 8.40 6.83
N TRP A 108 15.56 8.07 7.43
CA TRP A 108 16.88 8.37 6.85
C TRP A 108 17.06 7.79 5.42
N LYS A 109 16.39 6.67 5.10
CA LYS A 109 16.43 6.06 3.76
C LYS A 109 15.76 6.94 2.70
N ASP A 110 14.79 7.75 3.11
CA ASP A 110 14.06 8.66 2.21
C ASP A 110 14.91 9.86 1.81
N TYR A 111 15.85 10.28 2.67
CA TYR A 111 16.86 11.28 2.32
C TYR A 111 17.91 10.73 1.33
N LEU A 112 18.22 9.43 1.41
CA LEU A 112 19.21 8.78 0.53
C LEU A 112 18.66 8.41 -0.84
N ILE A 113 17.36 8.11 -0.93
CA ILE A 113 16.71 7.67 -2.16
C ILE A 113 15.71 8.74 -2.58
N PRO A 114 16.12 9.69 -3.45
CA PRO A 114 15.23 10.75 -3.91
C PRO A 114 13.91 10.24 -4.46
N GLY A 115 12.81 10.86 -4.03
CA GLY A 115 11.46 10.56 -4.52
C GLY A 115 10.76 9.36 -3.88
N ARG A 116 11.44 8.59 -3.01
CA ARG A 116 10.87 7.39 -2.36
C ARG A 116 9.67 7.73 -1.49
N TYR A 117 9.82 8.72 -0.62
CA TYR A 117 8.79 9.12 0.33
C TYR A 117 7.58 9.74 -0.37
N GLN A 118 7.81 10.63 -1.34
CA GLN A 118 6.76 11.27 -2.13
C GLN A 118 5.96 10.24 -2.93
N LYS A 119 6.59 9.16 -3.40
CA LYS A 119 5.89 8.08 -4.09
C LYS A 119 4.97 7.27 -3.18
N ASN A 120 5.38 7.06 -1.93
CA ASN A 120 4.65 6.21 -0.98
C ASN A 120 3.57 7.00 -0.21
N TYR A 121 3.85 8.25 0.14
CA TYR A 121 3.05 9.03 1.09
C TYR A 121 2.66 10.43 0.60
N GLY A 122 3.09 10.83 -0.60
CA GLY A 122 2.82 12.15 -1.16
C GLY A 122 2.47 12.12 -2.66
N ASN A 123 2.94 13.10 -3.41
CA ASN A 123 2.68 13.20 -4.84
C ASN A 123 3.53 12.21 -5.66
N LYS A 124 2.89 11.16 -6.19
CA LYS A 124 3.53 10.12 -7.01
C LYS A 124 4.26 10.66 -8.25
N LYS A 125 3.72 11.68 -8.92
CA LYS A 125 4.37 12.26 -10.12
C LYS A 125 5.67 12.95 -9.75
N ARG A 126 5.66 13.69 -8.63
CA ARG A 126 6.84 14.35 -8.08
C ARG A 126 7.89 13.34 -7.61
N GLY A 127 7.45 12.27 -6.93
CA GLY A 127 8.33 11.17 -6.55
C GLY A 127 9.01 10.51 -7.75
N GLU A 128 8.28 10.26 -8.83
CA GLU A 128 8.86 9.65 -10.04
C GLU A 128 9.79 10.62 -10.79
N PHE A 129 9.50 11.92 -10.82
CA PHE A 129 10.40 12.94 -11.36
C PHE A 129 11.74 12.97 -10.62
N LEU A 130 11.71 13.01 -9.28
CA LEU A 130 12.92 13.02 -8.46
C LEU A 130 13.74 11.75 -8.62
N ARG A 131 13.07 10.59 -8.63
CA ARG A 131 13.73 9.30 -8.81
C ARG A 131 14.41 9.21 -10.18
N THR A 132 13.71 9.58 -11.24
CA THR A 132 14.23 9.53 -12.61
C THR A 132 15.40 10.49 -12.78
N GLY A 133 15.26 11.73 -12.30
CA GLY A 133 16.34 12.72 -12.35
C GLY A 133 17.58 12.31 -11.54
N ALA A 134 17.39 11.72 -10.36
CA ALA A 134 18.49 11.18 -9.55
C ALA A 134 19.22 10.02 -10.26
N VAL A 135 18.49 9.09 -10.88
CA VAL A 135 19.09 7.97 -11.63
C VAL A 135 19.86 8.46 -12.86
N ILE A 136 19.26 9.35 -13.65
CA ILE A 136 19.92 9.91 -14.85
C ILE A 136 21.18 10.68 -14.46
N SER A 137 21.10 11.53 -13.42
CA SER A 137 22.23 12.33 -12.99
C SER A 137 23.36 11.48 -12.40
N ALA A 138 23.06 10.51 -11.54
CA ALA A 138 24.04 9.60 -10.97
C ALA A 138 24.68 8.70 -12.04
N GLY A 139 23.89 8.16 -12.96
CA GLY A 139 24.39 7.38 -14.11
C GLY A 139 25.29 8.21 -15.02
N GLY A 140 24.87 9.45 -15.34
CA GLY A 140 25.67 10.40 -16.10
C GLY A 140 26.97 10.77 -15.39
N LEU A 141 26.96 10.95 -14.07
CA LEU A 141 28.17 11.19 -13.27
C LEU A 141 29.12 10.00 -13.33
N ALA A 142 28.63 8.77 -13.17
CA ALA A 142 29.46 7.57 -13.24
C ALA A 142 30.13 7.44 -14.62
N LEU A 143 29.35 7.55 -15.70
CA LEU A 143 29.86 7.45 -17.07
C LEU A 143 30.85 8.58 -17.41
N SER A 144 30.51 9.82 -17.07
CA SER A 144 31.41 10.97 -17.31
C SER A 144 32.68 10.91 -16.46
N HIS A 145 32.61 10.34 -15.25
CA HIS A 145 33.80 10.12 -14.42
C HIS A 145 34.75 9.08 -15.05
N LEU A 146 34.22 7.97 -15.59
CA LEU A 146 35.04 6.99 -16.33
C LEU A 146 35.70 7.62 -17.56
N LEU A 147 34.95 8.40 -18.33
CA LEU A 147 35.47 9.12 -19.50
C LEU A 147 36.54 10.15 -19.11
N TYR A 148 36.33 10.85 -17.99
CA TYR A 148 37.32 11.75 -17.42
C TYR A 148 38.62 11.02 -17.10
N LEU A 149 38.58 9.87 -16.42
CA LEU A 149 39.77 9.09 -16.09
C LEU A 149 40.52 8.64 -17.35
N TYR A 150 39.78 8.16 -18.35
CA TYR A 150 40.35 7.74 -19.63
C TYR A 150 41.06 8.89 -20.37
N THR A 151 40.36 10.02 -20.56
CA THR A 151 40.89 11.18 -21.29
C THR A 151 42.02 11.87 -20.53
N HIS A 152 41.99 11.85 -19.20
CA HIS A 152 43.07 12.36 -18.35
C HIS A 152 44.36 11.56 -18.54
N ASN A 153 44.28 10.22 -18.47
CA ASN A 153 45.43 9.36 -18.69
C ASN A 153 45.99 9.49 -20.11
N LEU A 154 45.12 9.60 -21.12
CA LEU A 154 45.54 9.82 -22.50
C LEU A 154 46.30 11.13 -22.66
N TYR A 155 45.75 12.24 -22.14
CA TYR A 155 46.40 13.54 -22.17
C TYR A 155 47.80 13.49 -21.56
N LEU A 156 47.95 12.87 -20.38
CA LEU A 156 49.24 12.73 -19.70
C LEU A 156 50.24 11.84 -20.45
N SER A 157 49.77 10.93 -21.30
CA SER A 157 50.64 10.05 -22.08
C SER A 157 51.27 10.72 -23.32
N LYS A 158 50.73 11.87 -23.75
CA LYS A 158 51.17 12.54 -24.98
C LYS A 158 52.37 13.45 -24.73
N LYS A 159 53.33 13.40 -25.66
CA LYS A 159 54.56 14.21 -25.62
C LYS A 159 54.65 15.18 -26.79
N ASP A 160 53.99 14.88 -27.90
CA ASP A 160 53.92 15.77 -29.06
C ASP A 160 53.04 17.00 -28.74
N PRO A 161 53.51 18.24 -28.98
CA PRO A 161 52.76 19.45 -28.62
C PRO A 161 51.36 19.56 -29.26
N GLU A 162 51.20 19.15 -30.52
CA GLU A 162 49.90 19.22 -31.19
C GLU A 162 48.93 18.18 -30.63
N GLU A 163 49.43 16.97 -30.33
CA GLU A 163 48.64 15.96 -29.63
C GLU A 163 48.27 16.41 -28.21
N VAL A 164 49.20 17.00 -27.46
CA VAL A 164 48.94 17.49 -26.10
C VAL A 164 47.78 18.46 -26.07
N ILE A 165 47.75 19.45 -26.98
CA ILE A 165 46.64 20.42 -27.08
C ILE A 165 45.32 19.72 -27.40
N ARG A 166 45.33 18.78 -28.35
CA ARG A 166 44.14 18.04 -28.78
C ARG A 166 43.56 17.21 -27.64
N TYR A 167 44.38 16.43 -26.95
CA TYR A 167 43.94 15.56 -25.86
C TYR A 167 43.60 16.35 -24.59
N TYR A 168 44.23 17.50 -24.37
CA TYR A 168 43.79 18.44 -23.33
C TYR A 168 42.34 18.89 -23.55
N ASN A 169 41.94 19.18 -24.80
CA ASN A 169 40.57 19.58 -25.09
C ASN A 169 39.56 18.46 -24.80
N TYR A 170 39.87 17.20 -25.11
CA TYR A 170 39.03 16.05 -24.75
C TYR A 170 38.93 15.86 -23.23
N TYR A 171 40.04 16.00 -22.52
CA TYR A 171 40.08 15.98 -21.07
C TYR A 171 39.20 17.09 -20.47
N ASN A 172 39.37 18.34 -20.93
CA ASN A 172 38.64 19.49 -20.43
C ASN A 172 37.13 19.36 -20.68
N TYR A 173 36.72 18.85 -21.84
CA TYR A 173 35.33 18.55 -22.13
C TYR A 173 34.77 17.51 -21.13
N SER A 174 35.47 16.40 -20.95
CA SER A 174 35.05 15.33 -20.03
C SER A 174 34.99 15.82 -18.57
N TYR A 175 35.93 16.67 -18.16
CA TYR A 175 35.92 17.32 -16.84
C TYR A 175 34.67 18.21 -16.64
N LYS A 176 34.33 19.05 -17.62
CA LYS A 176 33.13 19.90 -17.56
C LYS A 176 31.85 19.08 -17.53
N THR A 177 31.75 18.02 -18.33
CA THR A 177 30.60 17.11 -18.32
C THR A 177 30.47 16.39 -16.98
N ARG A 178 31.57 15.90 -16.40
CA ARG A 178 31.58 15.31 -15.05
C ARG A 178 31.10 16.31 -14.01
N ARG A 179 31.57 17.56 -14.08
CA ARG A 179 31.17 18.60 -13.15
C ARG A 179 29.67 18.91 -13.24
N PHE A 180 29.14 19.03 -14.46
CA PHE A 180 27.71 19.23 -14.70
C PHE A 180 26.86 18.14 -14.05
N PHE A 181 27.20 16.87 -14.23
CA PHE A 181 26.44 15.78 -13.61
C PHE A 181 26.59 15.72 -12.09
N PHE A 182 27.76 16.07 -11.56
CA PHE A 182 27.95 16.20 -10.11
C PHE A 182 27.03 17.28 -9.52
N ASP A 183 26.94 18.44 -10.17
CA ASP A 183 26.06 19.52 -9.73
C ASP A 183 24.57 19.10 -9.85
N LEU A 184 24.18 18.35 -10.89
CA LEU A 184 22.83 17.79 -11.00
C LEU A 184 22.50 16.81 -9.88
N VAL A 185 23.41 15.89 -9.53
CA VAL A 185 23.22 14.96 -8.40
C VAL A 185 22.98 15.76 -7.12
N LEU A 186 23.82 16.76 -6.84
CA LEU A 186 23.63 17.62 -5.67
C LEU A 186 22.27 18.32 -5.68
N LEU A 187 21.86 18.88 -6.81
CA LEU A 187 20.57 19.58 -6.94
C LEU A 187 19.39 18.65 -6.63
N PHE A 188 19.36 17.43 -7.18
CA PHE A 188 18.27 16.49 -6.90
C PHE A 188 18.23 16.04 -5.44
N TRP A 189 19.39 15.79 -4.82
CA TRP A 189 19.43 15.40 -3.41
C TRP A 189 19.07 16.56 -2.47
N MET A 190 19.54 17.77 -2.75
CA MET A 190 19.18 18.96 -1.96
C MET A 190 17.69 19.27 -2.08
N TYR A 191 17.13 19.21 -3.29
CA TYR A 191 15.70 19.42 -3.49
C TYR A 191 14.87 18.34 -2.78
N ASN A 192 15.29 17.07 -2.84
CA ASN A 192 14.63 16.00 -2.09
C ASN A 192 14.68 16.26 -0.58
N ALA A 193 15.84 16.61 -0.03
CA ALA A 193 15.99 16.91 1.39
C ALA A 193 15.13 18.10 1.81
N PHE A 194 15.12 19.18 1.02
CA PHE A 194 14.29 20.35 1.26
C PHE A 194 12.80 19.99 1.26
N ASP A 195 12.34 19.22 0.27
CA ASP A 195 10.95 18.79 0.18
C ASP A 195 10.50 17.92 1.37
N LEU A 196 11.37 17.03 1.83
CA LEU A 196 11.09 16.21 3.03
C LEU A 196 10.99 17.06 4.29
N LEU A 197 11.81 18.11 4.42
CA LEU A 197 11.78 19.03 5.56
C LEU A 197 10.53 19.93 5.56
N THR A 198 10.04 20.33 4.38
CA THR A 198 8.82 21.13 4.25
C THR A 198 7.53 20.28 4.21
N GLY A 199 7.66 18.95 4.33
CA GLY A 199 6.55 18.03 4.52
C GLY A 199 5.92 17.49 3.24
N GLY A 200 6.52 17.69 2.06
CA GLY A 200 6.09 17.05 0.80
C GLY A 200 4.64 17.36 0.37
N LYS A 201 4.03 18.42 0.93
CA LYS A 201 2.59 18.72 0.85
C LYS A 201 2.16 19.63 -0.32
N GLU A 202 3.06 19.90 -1.25
CA GLU A 202 2.74 20.55 -2.54
C GLU A 202 2.93 19.58 -3.73
#